data_AF-A0A1G3AQY2-F1
#
_entry.id   AF-A0A1G3AQY2-F1
#
_cell.length_a   1.000
_cell.length_b   1.000
_cell.length_c   1.000
_cell.angle_alpha   90.00
_cell.angle_beta   90.00
_cell.angle_gamma   90.00
#
_symmetry.space_group_name_H-M   'P 1'
#
loop_
_entity.id
_entity.type
_entity.pdbx_description
1 polymer ?
#
loop_
_entity_poly.entity_id
_entity_poly.type
_entity_poly.pdbx_seq_one_letter_code
_entity_poly.pdbx_strand_id
1 'polypeptide(L)'
;MTPNIGNIITDFGKLPRNVDPPSRYYPNDRYYDNRNYGYSRGNTVTKSTVPKNTVPPNNPVKPAKQVATKPNLVPKRPVQPLKNAPPFNVLQLTYHVLSAEVDSLQDENEDYADTLKNPVKEQALKDADALVGYDQATKDEIKRRIENEQPIDDLLTGLDPVTEAKLKEDADLIKQINELTKNANDGKVDIDKLADLAPKVIPFVAGNAQQEKDAAAAILGLAINSQSIASLQDADLNSGVIPWGDADVILVGGLAEGQIASLGNGTMLVGTGNPNGGSSFGTGNVAQLAGYTAGIGDPVPDSDAQPVTDGVVLMNAGETAVNYTVNGHQFTIEPGYRQTLPAGKTWTVTFDRGGSFGTAKYGLSEGTYEFTAPEDKGWELFKRSFKATIGNDNPFTFHYVVNNQQQSLAADQKQEHTGDFPLVILFDDGRGNEQRKRLTSGVYRVAVSPEGAIDLYEEDDVAPPVKIADVIPADPTPKEFFEDPKKVTERLFTSRFTPEPDGDKPGVSRPDGFHLLGFAPALAGFFFWPTAGEDSNHSAASRTATQK
;
A
#
# COMPACT_ATOMS: atom_id res chain seq x y z
N MET A 1 -5.80 -52.71 -3.64
CA MET A 1 -6.07 -52.32 -2.24
C MET A 1 -5.42 -50.97 -2.04
N THR A 2 -6.21 -49.91 -2.15
CA THR A 2 -5.82 -48.52 -2.00
C THR A 2 -6.60 -48.00 -0.80
N PRO A 3 -5.97 -47.47 0.26
CA PRO A 3 -6.74 -46.92 1.35
C PRO A 3 -7.19 -45.51 0.98
N ASN A 4 -8.51 -45.39 0.99
CA ASN A 4 -9.32 -44.20 0.99
C ASN A 4 -9.18 -43.53 2.38
N ILE A 5 -8.77 -42.27 2.45
CA ILE A 5 -8.88 -41.45 3.66
C ILE A 5 -9.58 -40.15 3.23
N GLY A 6 -10.85 -40.07 3.61
CA GLY A 6 -11.65 -38.87 3.54
C GLY A 6 -11.64 -38.10 4.87
N ASN A 7 -11.84 -36.79 4.71
CA ASN A 7 -12.47 -35.84 5.63
C ASN A 7 -11.89 -35.67 7.04
N ILE A 8 -11.16 -34.56 7.24
CA ILE A 8 -11.05 -33.84 8.52
C ILE A 8 -11.03 -32.31 8.26
N ILE A 9 -12.11 -31.66 8.71
CA ILE A 9 -12.26 -30.27 9.21
C ILE A 9 -12.08 -29.10 8.23
N THR A 10 -13.21 -28.63 7.71
CA THR A 10 -13.44 -27.23 7.28
C THR A 10 -13.94 -26.42 8.48
N ASP A 11 -13.10 -25.59 9.08
CA ASP A 11 -13.56 -24.47 9.92
C ASP A 11 -12.49 -23.37 9.95
N PHE A 12 -12.42 -22.59 8.87
CA PHE A 12 -11.72 -21.31 8.88
C PHE A 12 -12.71 -20.24 9.33
N GLY A 13 -12.43 -19.68 10.51
CA GLY A 13 -13.15 -18.56 11.08
C GLY A 13 -13.26 -17.42 10.08
N LYS A 14 -14.49 -16.95 9.88
CA LYS A 14 -14.79 -15.75 9.14
C LYS A 14 -14.09 -14.57 9.84
N LEU A 15 -13.10 -13.99 9.19
CA LEU A 15 -12.59 -12.67 9.54
C LEU A 15 -13.77 -11.66 9.49
N PRO A 16 -13.89 -10.74 10.46
CA PRO A 16 -14.89 -9.69 10.38
C PRO A 16 -14.63 -8.86 9.13
N ARG A 17 -15.66 -8.73 8.29
CA ARG A 17 -15.64 -7.85 7.13
C ARG A 17 -15.27 -6.45 7.60
N ASN A 18 -14.26 -5.88 6.95
CA ASN A 18 -13.98 -4.46 7.03
C ASN A 18 -15.30 -3.71 6.80
N VAL A 19 -15.65 -2.84 7.74
CA VAL A 19 -16.82 -1.98 7.60
C VAL A 19 -16.46 -1.00 6.49
N ASP A 20 -17.06 -1.16 5.31
CA ASP A 20 -16.91 -0.20 4.22
C ASP A 20 -17.20 1.21 4.78
N PRO A 21 -16.34 2.21 4.57
CA PRO A 21 -16.69 3.58 4.90
C PRO A 21 -17.96 3.97 4.14
N PRO A 22 -18.77 4.91 4.66
CA PRO A 22 -19.98 5.35 3.96
C PRO A 22 -19.61 5.83 2.56
N SER A 23 -19.96 5.03 1.54
CA SER A 23 -19.74 5.35 0.14
C SER A 23 -20.30 6.74 -0.11
N ARG A 24 -19.48 7.68 -0.58
CA ARG A 24 -19.97 8.96 -1.12
C ARG A 24 -20.85 8.60 -2.30
N TYR A 25 -22.17 8.69 -2.11
CA TYR A 25 -23.13 8.29 -3.12
C TYR A 25 -23.12 9.31 -4.25
N TYR A 26 -22.30 9.06 -5.28
CA TYR A 26 -22.42 9.78 -6.54
C TYR A 26 -23.64 9.22 -7.26
N PRO A 27 -24.71 10.00 -7.48
CA PRO A 27 -25.87 9.51 -8.22
C PRO A 27 -25.43 9.18 -9.65
N ASN A 28 -25.51 7.91 -10.03
CA ASN A 28 -25.30 7.46 -11.40
C ASN A 28 -26.17 8.27 -12.36
N ASP A 29 -25.53 8.96 -13.31
CA ASP A 29 -26.19 9.78 -14.31
C ASP A 29 -27.11 8.93 -15.18
N ARG A 30 -28.41 9.07 -14.98
CA ARG A 30 -29.40 8.49 -15.89
C ARG A 30 -29.76 9.55 -16.90
N TYR A 31 -29.39 9.31 -18.16
CA TYR A 31 -29.85 10.14 -19.27
C TYR A 31 -31.34 9.89 -19.50
N TYR A 32 -32.12 10.97 -19.67
CA TYR A 32 -33.52 10.86 -20.10
C TYR A 32 -33.55 10.50 -21.60
N ASP A 33 -33.53 9.20 -21.95
CA ASP A 33 -33.87 8.80 -23.32
C ASP A 33 -35.40 8.88 -23.47
N ASN A 34 -35.86 9.80 -24.32
CA ASN A 34 -37.28 10.08 -24.54
C ASN A 34 -37.96 9.01 -25.42
N ARG A 35 -37.50 7.75 -25.33
CA ARG A 35 -37.92 6.64 -26.19
C ARG A 35 -38.31 5.43 -25.32
N ASN A 36 -39.58 5.03 -25.43
CA ASN A 36 -40.24 3.84 -24.85
C ASN A 36 -40.72 3.89 -23.39
N TYR A 37 -42.05 4.02 -23.23
CA TYR A 37 -42.80 3.34 -22.16
C TYR A 37 -43.92 2.50 -22.77
N GLY A 38 -43.78 1.17 -22.65
CA GLY A 38 -44.81 0.18 -22.90
C GLY A 38 -45.78 0.08 -21.72
N TYR A 39 -47.05 -0.11 -22.03
CA TYR A 39 -48.16 -0.17 -21.08
C TYR A 39 -48.10 -1.44 -20.21
N SER A 40 -48.25 -1.28 -18.88
CA SER A 40 -48.83 -2.31 -18.00
C SER A 40 -50.20 -1.85 -17.51
N ARG A 41 -51.21 -2.73 -17.61
CA ARG A 41 -52.63 -2.45 -17.33
C ARG A 41 -52.98 -2.76 -15.87
N GLY A 42 -53.82 -1.92 -15.28
CA GLY A 42 -54.75 -2.34 -14.21
C GLY A 42 -54.82 -1.42 -12.99
N ASN A 43 -55.58 -0.32 -13.07
CA ASN A 43 -56.65 0.06 -12.13
C ASN A 43 -57.04 1.54 -12.28
N THR A 44 -58.34 1.78 -12.20
CA THR A 44 -59.06 3.01 -12.51
C THR A 44 -58.95 4.01 -11.37
N VAL A 45 -58.04 4.97 -11.50
CA VAL A 45 -58.13 6.29 -10.87
C VAL A 45 -58.34 7.29 -11.99
N THR A 46 -59.24 8.26 -11.82
CA THR A 46 -59.54 9.34 -12.75
C THR A 46 -58.23 10.06 -13.13
N LYS A 47 -57.67 9.66 -14.28
CA LYS A 47 -56.41 10.19 -14.83
C LYS A 47 -56.61 11.64 -15.24
N SER A 48 -55.87 12.54 -14.59
CA SER A 48 -55.45 13.78 -15.25
C SER A 48 -54.73 13.39 -16.55
N THR A 49 -55.31 13.71 -17.70
CA THR A 49 -54.70 13.51 -19.01
C THR A 49 -53.55 14.50 -19.17
N VAL A 50 -52.37 14.14 -18.68
CA VAL A 50 -51.13 14.80 -19.09
C VAL A 50 -50.99 14.55 -20.59
N PRO A 51 -50.96 15.60 -21.43
CA PRO A 51 -50.77 15.44 -22.87
C PRO A 51 -49.50 14.64 -23.13
N LYS A 52 -49.58 13.59 -23.97
CA LYS A 52 -48.40 12.92 -24.52
C LYS A 52 -47.59 13.96 -25.30
N ASN A 53 -46.56 14.50 -24.66
CA ASN A 53 -45.69 15.50 -25.22
C ASN A 53 -44.75 14.81 -26.22
N THR A 54 -45.24 14.59 -27.43
CA THR A 54 -44.44 14.14 -28.56
C THR A 54 -43.67 15.35 -29.07
N VAL A 55 -42.52 15.61 -28.43
CA VAL A 55 -41.47 16.39 -29.11
C VAL A 55 -41.20 15.64 -30.41
N PRO A 56 -41.30 16.28 -31.60
CA PRO A 56 -40.92 15.64 -32.85
C PRO A 56 -39.55 14.99 -32.65
N PRO A 57 -39.34 13.72 -33.03
CA PRO A 57 -38.02 13.12 -32.94
C PRO A 57 -37.07 14.02 -33.71
N ASN A 58 -36.29 14.82 -32.98
CA ASN A 58 -35.23 15.62 -33.57
C ASN A 58 -34.37 14.61 -34.33
N ASN A 59 -34.11 14.89 -35.60
CA ASN A 59 -33.09 14.18 -36.35
C ASN A 59 -31.87 14.12 -35.42
N PRO A 60 -31.40 12.91 -35.04
CA PRO A 60 -30.28 12.80 -34.12
C PRO A 60 -29.15 13.62 -34.73
N VAL A 61 -28.74 14.67 -34.02
CA VAL A 61 -27.57 15.45 -34.39
C VAL A 61 -26.47 14.41 -34.54
N LYS A 62 -25.94 14.26 -35.77
CA LYS A 62 -24.90 13.28 -36.04
C LYS A 62 -23.78 13.58 -35.05
N PRO A 63 -23.46 12.65 -34.13
CA PRO A 63 -22.46 12.92 -33.12
C PRO A 63 -21.17 13.35 -33.82
N ALA A 64 -20.58 14.45 -33.38
CA ALA A 64 -19.29 14.87 -33.88
C ALA A 64 -18.32 13.68 -33.77
N LYS A 65 -17.49 13.49 -34.79
CA LYS A 65 -16.49 12.41 -34.77
C LYS A 65 -15.59 12.65 -33.56
N GLN A 66 -15.65 11.75 -32.58
CA GLN A 66 -14.82 11.84 -31.39
C GLN A 66 -13.36 11.72 -31.78
N VAL A 67 -12.54 12.61 -31.24
CA VAL A 67 -11.09 12.51 -31.33
C VAL A 67 -10.67 11.32 -30.46
N ALA A 68 -9.99 10.35 -31.09
CA ALA A 68 -9.45 9.20 -30.36
C ALA A 68 -8.37 9.66 -29.37
N THR A 69 -8.32 9.01 -28.21
CA THR A 69 -7.26 9.20 -27.22
C THR A 69 -5.92 8.69 -27.78
N LYS A 70 -4.82 9.32 -27.37
CA LYS A 70 -3.49 8.71 -27.53
C LYS A 70 -3.30 7.75 -26.36
N PRO A 71 -2.69 6.57 -26.57
CA PRO A 71 -2.38 5.65 -25.48
C PRO A 71 -1.54 6.37 -24.44
N ASN A 72 -1.93 6.24 -23.17
CA ASN A 72 -1.05 6.56 -22.08
C ASN A 72 -0.15 5.35 -21.90
N LEU A 73 1.14 5.60 -21.87
CA LEU A 73 2.07 4.59 -21.43
C LEU A 73 2.39 4.99 -20.01
N VAL A 74 1.84 4.28 -19.03
CA VAL A 74 2.58 4.14 -17.77
C VAL A 74 3.94 3.66 -18.24
N PRO A 75 5.02 4.45 -18.08
CA PRO A 75 6.33 3.95 -18.44
C PRO A 75 6.39 2.66 -17.67
N LYS A 76 6.58 1.57 -18.42
CA LYS A 76 7.22 0.44 -17.79
C LYS A 76 8.54 1.04 -17.36
N ARG A 77 8.63 1.56 -16.12
CA ARG A 77 9.90 1.53 -15.40
C ARG A 77 10.41 0.14 -15.69
N PRO A 78 11.71 -0.04 -15.95
CA PRO A 78 12.26 -1.36 -16.19
C PRO A 78 12.14 -2.18 -14.89
N VAL A 79 10.92 -2.55 -14.51
CA VAL A 79 10.52 -3.92 -14.28
C VAL A 79 10.99 -4.65 -15.53
N GLN A 80 12.28 -4.92 -15.59
CA GLN A 80 12.76 -5.99 -16.41
C GLN A 80 12.12 -7.19 -15.75
N PRO A 81 11.12 -7.86 -16.37
CA PRO A 81 10.93 -9.25 -16.02
C PRO A 81 12.33 -9.85 -16.14
N LEU A 82 12.84 -10.41 -15.06
CA LEU A 82 14.22 -10.90 -14.94
C LEU A 82 14.63 -11.76 -16.15
N LYS A 83 13.63 -12.40 -16.77
CA LYS A 83 13.69 -13.17 -18.02
C LYS A 83 14.18 -12.40 -19.27
N ASN A 84 14.04 -11.08 -19.33
CA ASN A 84 14.40 -10.23 -20.48
C ASN A 84 15.66 -9.37 -20.22
N ALA A 85 16.21 -9.40 -19.02
CA ALA A 85 17.58 -8.96 -18.79
C ALA A 85 18.53 -9.89 -19.59
N PRO A 86 19.70 -9.42 -20.05
CA PRO A 86 20.63 -10.27 -20.80
C PRO A 86 20.82 -11.64 -20.09
N PRO A 87 20.58 -12.75 -20.80
CA PRO A 87 20.03 -14.00 -20.26
C PRO A 87 20.93 -14.80 -19.31
N PHE A 88 22.05 -14.25 -18.87
CA PHE A 88 23.02 -14.96 -18.04
C PHE A 88 23.43 -14.26 -16.75
N ASN A 89 23.28 -12.94 -16.63
CA ASN A 89 23.80 -12.26 -15.43
C ASN A 89 22.74 -11.89 -14.43
N VAL A 90 21.57 -11.34 -14.80
CA VAL A 90 20.68 -10.78 -13.76
C VAL A 90 19.92 -11.85 -12.99
N LEU A 91 19.41 -12.92 -13.63
CA LEU A 91 18.76 -14.02 -12.89
C LEU A 91 19.74 -14.81 -12.01
N GLN A 92 20.94 -15.10 -12.49
CA GLN A 92 21.97 -15.77 -11.68
C GLN A 92 22.50 -14.84 -10.59
N LEU A 93 22.73 -13.55 -10.89
CA LEU A 93 23.13 -12.57 -9.89
C LEU A 93 22.02 -12.40 -8.85
N THR A 94 20.75 -12.32 -9.25
CA THR A 94 19.63 -12.26 -8.33
C THR A 94 19.55 -13.54 -7.51
N TYR A 95 19.61 -14.74 -8.08
CA TYR A 95 19.58 -15.96 -7.30
C TYR A 95 20.77 -16.08 -6.34
N HIS A 96 21.98 -15.73 -6.79
CA HIS A 96 23.18 -15.72 -5.95
C HIS A 96 23.14 -14.66 -4.85
N VAL A 97 22.59 -13.47 -5.15
CA VAL A 97 22.41 -12.41 -4.17
C VAL A 97 21.32 -12.82 -3.17
N LEU A 98 20.19 -13.37 -3.62
CA LEU A 98 19.14 -13.85 -2.74
C LEU A 98 19.63 -15.03 -1.88
N SER A 99 20.41 -15.97 -2.44
CA SER A 99 20.97 -17.08 -1.66
C SER A 99 22.02 -16.59 -0.67
N ALA A 100 22.92 -15.69 -1.08
CA ALA A 100 23.91 -15.10 -0.17
C ALA A 100 23.24 -14.27 0.93
N GLU A 101 22.13 -13.59 0.62
CA GLU A 101 21.31 -12.89 1.62
C GLU A 101 20.67 -13.87 2.59
N VAL A 102 20.08 -14.98 2.12
CA VAL A 102 19.54 -16.03 2.98
C VAL A 102 20.63 -16.61 3.89
N ASP A 103 21.80 -16.92 3.34
CA ASP A 103 22.94 -17.43 4.13
C ASP A 103 23.38 -16.39 5.18
N SER A 104 23.47 -15.11 4.80
CA SER A 104 23.80 -14.02 5.74
C SER A 104 22.77 -13.87 6.86
N LEU A 105 21.48 -13.96 6.54
CA LEU A 105 20.39 -13.89 7.53
C LEU A 105 20.40 -15.12 8.47
N GLN A 106 20.80 -16.28 7.97
CA GLN A 106 20.97 -17.49 8.77
C GLN A 106 22.17 -17.37 9.72
N ASP A 107 23.29 -16.82 9.26
CA ASP A 107 24.45 -16.53 10.11
C ASP A 107 24.08 -15.52 11.22
N GLU A 108 23.34 -14.45 10.88
CA GLU A 108 22.84 -13.49 11.87
C GLU A 108 21.87 -14.13 12.89
N ASN A 109 21.04 -15.09 12.46
CA ASN A 109 20.17 -15.82 13.37
C ASN A 109 20.94 -16.64 14.40
N GLU A 110 22.11 -17.19 14.04
CA GLU A 110 22.98 -17.89 14.98
C GLU A 110 23.60 -16.91 16.00
N ASP A 111 24.03 -15.72 15.57
CA ASP A 111 24.52 -14.67 16.47
C ASP A 111 23.42 -14.19 17.44
N TYR A 112 22.17 -14.05 16.96
CA TYR A 112 21.02 -13.76 17.79
C TYR A 112 20.71 -14.90 18.77
N ALA A 113 20.82 -16.15 18.31
CA ALA A 113 20.66 -17.32 19.16
C ALA A 113 21.68 -17.30 20.31
N ASP A 114 22.95 -17.04 20.01
CA ASP A 114 24.00 -17.00 21.01
C ASP A 114 23.81 -15.85 22.01
N THR A 115 23.34 -14.69 21.53
CA THR A 115 22.97 -13.55 22.39
C THR A 115 21.91 -13.93 23.42
N LEU A 116 20.93 -14.76 23.03
CA LEU A 116 19.86 -15.23 23.92
C LEU A 116 20.28 -16.42 24.79
N LYS A 117 21.08 -17.36 24.25
CA LYS A 117 21.50 -18.58 24.93
C LYS A 117 22.56 -18.33 25.99
N ASN A 118 23.54 -17.47 25.74
CA ASN A 118 24.70 -17.32 26.62
C ASN A 118 24.33 -16.90 28.05
N PRO A 119 23.43 -15.92 28.28
CA PRO A 119 23.00 -15.57 29.64
C PRO A 119 22.30 -16.74 30.38
N VAL A 120 21.45 -17.49 29.68
CA VAL A 120 20.76 -18.66 30.23
C VAL A 120 21.77 -19.76 30.58
N LYS A 121 22.72 -20.01 29.67
CA LYS A 121 23.80 -20.99 29.84
C LYS A 121 24.71 -20.63 31.02
N GLU A 122 25.14 -19.38 31.14
CA GLU A 122 25.94 -18.92 32.26
C GLU A 122 25.22 -19.08 33.60
N GLN A 123 23.92 -18.82 33.64
CA GLN A 123 23.11 -18.99 34.84
C GLN A 123 22.96 -20.48 35.20
N ALA A 124 22.64 -21.32 34.23
CA ALA A 124 22.55 -22.77 34.41
C ALA A 124 23.87 -23.39 34.91
N LEU A 125 25.02 -22.91 34.41
CA LEU A 125 26.34 -23.33 34.86
C LEU A 125 26.62 -22.91 36.32
N LYS A 126 26.22 -21.69 36.70
CA LYS A 126 26.31 -21.22 38.11
C LYS A 126 25.43 -22.06 39.03
N ASP A 127 24.22 -22.39 38.60
CA ASP A 127 23.29 -23.23 39.37
C ASP A 127 23.80 -24.67 39.51
N ALA A 128 24.39 -25.23 38.44
CA ALA A 128 25.06 -26.54 38.47
C ALA A 128 26.26 -26.57 39.45
N ASP A 129 27.01 -25.47 39.55
CA ASP A 129 28.07 -25.31 40.55
C ASP A 129 27.55 -25.31 41.98
N ALA A 130 26.42 -24.62 42.19
CA ALA A 130 25.79 -24.44 43.50
C ALA A 130 25.10 -25.71 44.05
N LEU A 131 24.99 -26.78 43.26
CA LEU A 131 24.33 -28.03 43.67
C LEU A 131 24.90 -28.59 44.98
N VAL A 132 24.04 -28.85 45.96
CA VAL A 132 24.43 -29.47 47.24
C VAL A 132 24.10 -30.96 47.19
N GLY A 133 25.03 -31.82 47.64
CA GLY A 133 24.81 -33.27 47.74
C GLY A 133 25.27 -34.11 46.53
N TYR A 134 25.74 -33.46 45.46
CA TYR A 134 26.33 -34.11 44.29
C TYR A 134 27.86 -34.12 44.36
N ASP A 135 28.49 -35.19 43.89
CA ASP A 135 29.94 -35.23 43.72
C ASP A 135 30.40 -34.33 42.55
N GLN A 136 31.68 -33.96 42.57
CA GLN A 136 32.23 -33.04 41.57
C GLN A 136 32.14 -33.62 40.15
N ALA A 137 32.28 -34.93 39.99
CA ALA A 137 32.22 -35.59 38.68
C ALA A 137 30.83 -35.45 38.05
N THR A 138 29.77 -35.56 38.84
CA THR A 138 28.40 -35.40 38.36
C THR A 138 28.11 -33.93 38.03
N LYS A 139 28.60 -32.99 38.83
CA LYS A 139 28.51 -31.56 38.51
C LYS A 139 29.21 -31.22 37.20
N ASP A 140 30.43 -31.73 37.01
CA ASP A 140 31.22 -31.51 35.80
C ASP A 140 30.52 -32.12 34.57
N GLU A 141 29.88 -33.28 34.72
CA GLU A 141 29.10 -33.91 33.65
C GLU A 141 27.82 -33.11 33.32
N ILE A 142 27.09 -32.60 34.32
CA ILE A 142 25.94 -31.70 34.10
C ILE A 142 26.39 -30.45 33.35
N LYS A 143 27.48 -29.80 33.79
CA LYS A 143 28.05 -28.64 33.10
C LYS A 143 28.46 -28.96 31.68
N ARG A 144 29.18 -30.07 31.47
CA ARG A 144 29.58 -30.52 30.13
C ARG A 144 28.36 -30.72 29.24
N ARG A 145 27.26 -31.25 29.75
CA ARG A 145 26.03 -31.42 28.97
C ARG A 145 25.32 -30.10 28.69
N ILE A 146 25.25 -29.17 29.64
CA ILE A 146 24.76 -27.80 29.41
C ILE A 146 25.63 -27.09 28.36
N GLU A 147 26.96 -27.24 28.45
CA GLU A 147 27.93 -26.65 27.52
C GLU A 147 27.74 -27.13 26.08
N ASN A 148 27.43 -28.41 25.91
CA ASN A 148 27.23 -29.07 24.63
C ASN A 148 25.74 -29.19 24.24
N GLU A 149 24.85 -28.48 24.94
CA GLU A 149 23.40 -28.45 24.67
C GLU A 149 22.76 -29.87 24.65
N GLN A 150 23.27 -30.77 25.49
CA GLN A 150 22.79 -32.15 25.64
C GLN A 150 21.73 -32.27 26.75
N PRO A 151 20.76 -33.21 26.64
CA PRO A 151 19.79 -33.45 27.70
C PRO A 151 20.44 -33.81 29.04
N ILE A 152 19.92 -33.26 30.13
CA ILE A 152 20.41 -33.49 31.50
C ILE A 152 19.43 -34.27 32.39
N ASP A 153 18.23 -34.60 31.91
CA ASP A 153 17.15 -35.20 32.72
C ASP A 153 17.58 -36.45 33.52
N ASP A 154 18.42 -37.31 32.94
CA ASP A 154 18.94 -38.53 33.58
C ASP A 154 19.89 -38.22 34.76
N LEU A 155 20.60 -37.10 34.69
CA LEU A 155 21.57 -36.67 35.70
C LEU A 155 20.97 -35.89 36.86
N LEU A 156 19.73 -35.41 36.71
CA LEU A 156 19.05 -34.63 37.76
C LEU A 156 18.34 -35.51 38.79
N THR A 157 18.30 -36.83 38.58
CA THR A 157 17.58 -37.76 39.46
C THR A 157 18.13 -37.75 40.90
N GLY A 158 17.29 -37.34 41.85
CA GLY A 158 17.64 -37.28 43.27
C GLY A 158 18.05 -35.89 43.77
N LEU A 159 17.95 -34.85 42.93
CA LEU A 159 17.97 -33.47 43.39
C LEU A 159 16.74 -33.15 44.24
N ASP A 160 16.82 -32.06 45.02
CA ASP A 160 15.60 -31.49 45.58
C ASP A 160 14.70 -30.97 44.44
N PRO A 161 13.37 -31.07 44.57
CA PRO A 161 12.46 -30.76 43.45
C PRO A 161 12.56 -29.33 42.92
N VAL A 162 13.03 -28.36 43.74
CA VAL A 162 13.13 -26.96 43.32
C VAL A 162 14.34 -26.77 42.42
N THR A 163 15.49 -27.30 42.81
CA THR A 163 16.72 -27.23 42.02
C THR A 163 16.64 -28.06 40.75
N GLU A 164 16.01 -29.24 40.81
CA GLU A 164 15.71 -30.07 39.63
C GLU A 164 14.87 -29.29 38.62
N ALA A 165 13.76 -28.69 39.09
CA ALA A 165 12.87 -27.91 38.23
C ALA A 165 13.58 -26.72 37.59
N LYS A 166 14.43 -26.02 38.34
CA LYS A 166 15.18 -24.86 37.83
C LYS A 166 16.17 -25.25 36.72
N LEU A 167 17.05 -26.23 36.96
CA LEU A 167 18.01 -26.66 35.94
C LEU A 167 17.33 -27.23 34.70
N LYS A 168 16.19 -27.91 34.89
CA LYS A 168 15.35 -28.39 33.79
C LYS A 168 14.74 -27.24 33.00
N GLU A 169 14.21 -26.23 33.66
CA GLU A 169 13.66 -25.02 33.01
C GLU A 169 14.72 -24.31 32.17
N ASP A 170 15.93 -24.11 32.70
CA ASP A 170 17.04 -23.48 31.98
C ASP A 170 17.47 -24.30 30.75
N ALA A 171 17.60 -25.63 30.89
CA ALA A 171 17.94 -26.53 29.79
C ALA A 171 16.83 -26.58 28.71
N ASP A 172 15.57 -26.60 29.11
CA ASP A 172 14.42 -26.54 28.21
C ASP A 172 14.33 -25.18 27.50
N LEU A 173 14.76 -24.09 28.14
CA LEU A 173 14.82 -22.77 27.52
C LEU A 173 15.90 -22.69 26.44
N ILE A 174 17.11 -23.22 26.68
CA ILE A 174 18.17 -23.33 25.65
C ILE A 174 17.67 -24.12 24.45
N LYS A 175 16.98 -25.24 24.69
CA LYS A 175 16.37 -26.05 23.63
C LYS A 175 15.30 -25.29 22.85
N GLN A 176 14.45 -24.51 23.52
CA GLN A 176 13.44 -23.66 22.87
C GLN A 176 14.09 -22.59 21.98
N ILE A 177 15.19 -21.97 22.43
CA ILE A 177 15.93 -21.00 21.62
C ILE A 177 16.49 -21.67 20.36
N ASN A 178 17.13 -22.83 20.48
CA ASN A 178 17.64 -23.59 19.32
C ASN A 178 16.53 -24.01 18.33
N GLU A 179 15.38 -24.45 18.83
CA GLU A 179 14.23 -24.79 17.97
C GLU A 179 13.71 -23.54 17.25
N LEU A 180 13.66 -22.39 17.93
CA LEU A 180 13.27 -21.12 17.34
C LEU A 180 14.26 -20.66 16.26
N THR A 181 15.56 -20.71 16.52
CA THR A 181 16.63 -20.39 15.55
C THR A 181 16.54 -21.27 14.31
N LYS A 182 16.36 -22.58 14.51
CA LYS A 182 16.14 -23.50 13.38
C LYS A 182 14.90 -23.13 12.58
N ASN A 183 13.79 -22.83 13.25
CA ASN A 183 12.58 -22.38 12.58
C ASN A 183 12.80 -21.05 11.85
N ALA A 184 13.61 -20.14 12.39
CA ALA A 184 13.98 -18.87 11.73
C ALA A 184 14.78 -19.11 10.45
N ASN A 185 15.77 -20.00 10.50
CA ASN A 185 16.58 -20.39 9.35
C ASN A 185 15.75 -21.08 8.25
N ASP A 186 14.64 -21.72 8.62
CA ASP A 186 13.67 -22.35 7.72
C ASP A 186 12.54 -21.40 7.28
N GLY A 187 12.52 -20.14 7.73
CA GLY A 187 11.46 -19.18 7.46
C GLY A 187 10.10 -19.51 8.09
N LYS A 188 10.09 -20.22 9.23
CA LYS A 188 8.90 -20.80 9.88
C LYS A 188 8.71 -20.37 11.34
N VAL A 189 9.26 -19.22 11.73
CA VAL A 189 9.03 -18.70 13.10
C VAL A 189 7.54 -18.47 13.32
N ASP A 190 7.07 -19.00 14.45
CA ASP A 190 5.76 -18.72 15.00
C ASP A 190 5.89 -17.53 15.96
N ILE A 191 5.24 -16.42 15.62
CA ILE A 191 5.29 -15.17 16.39
C ILE A 191 4.78 -15.38 17.82
N ASP A 192 3.78 -16.25 18.03
CA ASP A 192 3.26 -16.50 19.38
C ASP A 192 4.31 -17.24 20.23
N LYS A 193 5.06 -18.18 19.65
CA LYS A 193 6.18 -18.84 20.35
C LYS A 193 7.32 -17.88 20.70
N LEU A 194 7.56 -16.90 19.83
CA LEU A 194 8.59 -15.88 20.02
C LEU A 194 8.18 -14.90 21.13
N ALA A 195 6.91 -14.53 21.18
CA ALA A 195 6.32 -13.74 22.27
C ALA A 195 6.35 -14.49 23.62
N ASP A 196 6.13 -15.81 23.61
CA ASP A 196 6.22 -16.68 24.80
C ASP A 196 7.66 -16.87 25.30
N LEU A 197 8.66 -16.70 24.42
CA LEU A 197 10.08 -16.85 24.76
C LEU A 197 10.61 -15.61 25.51
N ALA A 198 10.22 -14.41 25.09
CA ALA A 198 10.68 -13.15 25.65
C ALA A 198 10.60 -13.09 27.20
N PRO A 199 9.44 -13.35 27.86
CA PRO A 199 9.36 -13.30 29.32
C PRO A 199 10.21 -14.35 30.03
N LYS A 200 10.62 -15.43 29.34
CA LYS A 200 11.49 -16.47 29.90
C LYS A 200 12.96 -16.08 29.83
N VAL A 201 13.40 -15.36 28.78
CA VAL A 201 14.80 -14.92 28.64
C VAL A 201 15.11 -13.67 29.46
N ILE A 202 14.14 -12.76 29.61
CA ILE A 202 14.34 -11.47 30.33
C ILE A 202 14.96 -11.63 31.72
N PRO A 203 14.54 -12.57 32.60
CA PRO A 203 15.14 -12.74 33.92
C PRO A 203 16.64 -13.00 33.91
N PHE A 204 17.19 -13.56 32.83
CA PHE A 204 18.62 -13.90 32.70
C PHE A 204 19.49 -12.71 32.28
N VAL A 205 18.88 -11.68 31.69
CA VAL A 205 19.54 -10.43 31.29
C VAL A 205 19.15 -9.25 32.20
N ALA A 206 18.21 -9.47 33.11
CA ALA A 206 17.66 -8.45 33.99
C ALA A 206 18.72 -7.77 34.85
N GLY A 207 18.66 -6.44 34.92
CA GLY A 207 19.61 -5.64 35.70
C GLY A 207 20.85 -5.21 34.92
N ASN A 208 20.97 -5.62 33.65
CA ASN A 208 21.90 -5.04 32.69
C ASN A 208 21.11 -4.47 31.51
N ALA A 209 20.91 -3.16 31.52
CA ALA A 209 20.13 -2.46 30.51
C ALA A 209 20.66 -2.65 29.07
N GLN A 210 21.94 -2.99 28.88
CA GLN A 210 22.48 -3.30 27.54
C GLN A 210 22.10 -4.72 27.11
N GLN A 211 22.26 -5.72 27.98
CA GLN A 211 21.88 -7.11 27.66
C GLN A 211 20.38 -7.27 27.46
N GLU A 212 19.55 -6.52 28.19
CA GLU A 212 18.12 -6.43 27.92
C GLU A 212 17.88 -5.92 26.49
N LYS A 213 18.52 -4.80 26.09
CA LYS A 213 18.39 -4.28 24.72
C LYS A 213 18.84 -5.28 23.66
N ASP A 214 19.98 -5.93 23.88
CA ASP A 214 20.54 -6.90 22.94
C ASP A 214 19.63 -8.14 22.80
N ALA A 215 19.03 -8.61 23.90
CA ALA A 215 18.05 -9.71 23.88
C ALA A 215 16.76 -9.33 23.13
N ALA A 216 16.22 -8.12 23.33
CA ALA A 216 15.09 -7.64 22.53
C ALA A 216 15.44 -7.58 21.04
N ALA A 217 16.61 -7.02 20.71
CA ALA A 217 17.07 -6.91 19.33
C ALA A 217 17.24 -8.30 18.69
N ALA A 218 17.79 -9.27 19.41
CA ALA A 218 17.96 -10.64 18.93
C ALA A 218 16.61 -11.35 18.69
N ILE A 219 15.66 -11.23 19.62
CA ILE A 219 14.31 -11.79 19.45
C ILE A 219 13.62 -11.18 18.23
N LEU A 220 13.73 -9.86 18.06
CA LEU A 220 13.15 -9.16 16.92
C LEU A 220 13.83 -9.54 15.59
N GLY A 221 15.17 -9.64 15.61
CA GLY A 221 15.98 -10.05 14.47
C GLY A 221 15.59 -11.43 13.97
N LEU A 222 15.42 -12.41 14.86
CA LEU A 222 14.93 -13.76 14.49
C LEU A 222 13.57 -13.73 13.79
N ALA A 223 12.64 -12.88 14.25
CA ALA A 223 11.32 -12.75 13.64
C ALA A 223 11.40 -12.16 12.23
N ILE A 224 12.14 -11.07 12.08
CA ILE A 224 12.33 -10.36 10.81
C ILE A 224 13.04 -11.29 9.82
N ASN A 225 14.21 -11.83 10.19
CA ASN A 225 15.03 -12.69 9.34
C ASN A 225 14.25 -13.93 8.90
N SER A 226 13.44 -14.54 9.78
CA SER A 226 12.56 -15.64 9.38
C SER A 226 11.58 -15.26 8.28
N GLN A 227 10.89 -14.12 8.40
CA GLN A 227 9.94 -13.70 7.38
C GLN A 227 10.64 -13.37 6.06
N SER A 228 11.81 -12.75 6.15
CA SER A 228 12.70 -12.46 5.02
C SER A 228 13.07 -13.75 4.29
N ILE A 229 13.56 -14.75 5.02
CA ILE A 229 13.91 -16.06 4.47
C ILE A 229 12.69 -16.72 3.80
N ALA A 230 11.53 -16.71 4.45
CA ALA A 230 10.30 -17.27 3.86
C ALA A 230 9.94 -16.59 2.54
N SER A 231 9.97 -15.25 2.53
CA SER A 231 9.64 -14.43 1.35
C SER A 231 10.62 -14.67 0.19
N LEU A 232 11.90 -14.91 0.50
CA LEU A 232 12.95 -15.18 -0.46
C LEU A 232 12.90 -16.62 -1.00
N GLN A 233 12.60 -17.60 -0.14
CA GLN A 233 12.51 -19.02 -0.51
C GLN A 233 11.30 -19.33 -1.38
N ASP A 234 10.16 -18.68 -1.12
CA ASP A 234 8.92 -18.85 -1.89
C ASP A 234 8.86 -17.99 -3.15
N ALA A 235 9.96 -17.29 -3.50
CA ALA A 235 10.00 -16.40 -4.64
C ALA A 235 9.87 -17.15 -5.98
N ASP A 236 8.82 -16.86 -6.74
CA ASP A 236 8.70 -17.18 -8.16
C ASP A 236 8.96 -15.95 -9.03
N LEU A 237 10.26 -15.73 -9.32
CA LEU A 237 10.73 -14.65 -10.18
C LEU A 237 10.14 -14.70 -11.62
N ASN A 238 9.45 -15.78 -12.01
CA ASN A 238 8.82 -15.92 -13.32
C ASN A 238 7.37 -15.47 -13.38
N SER A 239 6.70 -15.21 -12.25
CA SER A 239 5.28 -14.86 -12.27
C SER A 239 5.04 -13.56 -13.05
N GLY A 240 5.99 -12.62 -12.99
CA GLY A 240 5.95 -11.34 -13.70
C GLY A 240 4.80 -10.42 -13.27
N VAL A 241 3.99 -10.83 -12.30
CA VAL A 241 2.88 -10.04 -11.76
C VAL A 241 3.44 -9.09 -10.71
N ILE A 242 3.24 -7.80 -10.94
CA ILE A 242 3.49 -6.78 -9.94
C ILE A 242 2.18 -6.57 -9.19
N PRO A 243 2.12 -6.80 -7.87
CA PRO A 243 1.05 -6.27 -7.05
C PRO A 243 1.13 -4.75 -7.14
N TRP A 244 0.11 -4.14 -7.70
CA TRP A 244 -0.10 -2.70 -7.56
C TRP A 244 -0.91 -2.53 -6.26
N GLY A 245 -0.73 -1.44 -5.52
CA GLY A 245 -1.25 -1.32 -4.15
C GLY A 245 -0.25 -1.76 -3.08
N ASP A 246 -0.74 -2.04 -1.88
CA ASP A 246 0.09 -2.40 -0.72
C ASP A 246 0.67 -3.81 -0.90
N ALA A 247 1.99 -3.92 -0.77
CA ALA A 247 2.72 -5.18 -0.87
C ALA A 247 3.80 -5.26 0.21
N ASP A 248 4.25 -6.47 0.51
CA ASP A 248 5.49 -6.67 1.26
C ASP A 248 6.66 -6.19 0.40
N VAL A 249 7.57 -5.44 1.00
CA VAL A 249 8.66 -4.75 0.32
C VAL A 249 9.96 -5.05 1.03
N ILE A 250 10.93 -5.49 0.26
CA ILE A 250 12.32 -5.62 0.66
C ILE A 250 13.07 -4.48 -0.03
N LEU A 251 13.47 -3.49 0.74
CA LEU A 251 14.38 -2.45 0.29
C LEU A 251 15.78 -3.04 0.26
N VAL A 252 16.43 -3.08 -0.90
CA VAL A 252 17.73 -3.75 -1.09
C VAL A 252 18.79 -2.71 -1.43
N GLY A 253 19.83 -2.59 -0.59
CA GLY A 253 21.05 -1.88 -0.94
C GLY A 253 21.82 -2.58 -2.07
N GLY A 254 22.64 -1.84 -2.81
CA GLY A 254 23.33 -2.35 -3.99
C GLY A 254 22.49 -2.35 -5.28
N LEU A 255 21.16 -2.36 -5.17
CA LEU A 255 20.27 -2.14 -6.31
C LEU A 255 20.07 -0.65 -6.59
N ALA A 256 19.88 -0.29 -7.87
CA ALA A 256 19.67 1.09 -8.28
C ALA A 256 18.37 1.66 -7.69
N GLU A 257 18.36 2.95 -7.34
CA GLU A 257 17.19 3.59 -6.74
C GLU A 257 15.95 3.44 -7.63
N GLY A 258 14.86 2.93 -7.05
CA GLY A 258 13.60 2.75 -7.73
C GLY A 258 13.58 1.64 -8.78
N GLN A 259 14.63 0.79 -8.82
CA GLN A 259 14.59 -0.50 -9.48
C GLN A 259 13.64 -1.41 -8.70
N ILE A 260 12.69 -2.03 -9.40
CA ILE A 260 11.67 -2.87 -8.77
C ILE A 260 11.68 -4.25 -9.41
N ALA A 261 11.71 -5.29 -8.58
CA ALA A 261 11.54 -6.67 -9.00
C ALA A 261 10.46 -7.35 -8.17
N SER A 262 9.52 -8.03 -8.83
CA SER A 262 8.53 -8.86 -8.15
C SER A 262 9.16 -10.21 -7.83
N LEU A 263 8.98 -10.66 -6.59
CA LEU A 263 9.30 -12.03 -6.16
C LEU A 263 8.18 -13.02 -6.48
N GLY A 264 7.05 -12.55 -7.01
CA GLY A 264 5.95 -13.38 -7.51
C GLY A 264 5.06 -14.05 -6.47
N ASN A 265 5.44 -13.99 -5.20
CA ASN A 265 4.62 -14.32 -4.02
C ASN A 265 3.87 -13.10 -3.45
N GLY A 266 3.90 -11.95 -4.15
CA GLY A 266 3.33 -10.68 -3.67
C GLY A 266 4.36 -9.77 -3.01
N THR A 267 5.59 -10.23 -2.77
CA THR A 267 6.68 -9.41 -2.25
C THR A 267 7.43 -8.69 -3.38
N MET A 268 7.89 -7.48 -3.11
CA MET A 268 8.64 -6.62 -4.04
C MET A 268 10.04 -6.34 -3.51
N LEU A 269 11.06 -6.55 -4.35
CA LEU A 269 12.38 -5.95 -4.12
C LEU A 269 12.38 -4.54 -4.68
N VAL A 270 12.84 -3.58 -3.90
CA VAL A 270 12.97 -2.18 -4.30
C VAL A 270 14.39 -1.72 -4.00
N GLY A 271 15.11 -1.28 -5.03
CA GLY A 271 16.47 -0.79 -4.86
C GLY A 271 16.51 0.57 -4.20
N THR A 272 17.38 0.73 -3.21
CA THR A 272 17.53 1.99 -2.46
C THR A 272 18.53 2.94 -3.10
N GLY A 273 19.35 2.47 -4.06
CA GLY A 273 20.45 3.23 -4.64
C GLY A 273 21.68 3.36 -3.76
N ASN A 274 21.64 2.87 -2.51
CA ASN A 274 22.79 2.86 -1.62
C ASN A 274 23.66 1.62 -1.88
N PRO A 275 24.85 1.74 -2.50
CA PRO A 275 25.67 0.58 -2.84
C PRO A 275 26.20 -0.21 -1.63
N ASN A 276 26.19 0.41 -0.44
CA ASN A 276 26.64 -0.21 0.81
C ASN A 276 25.47 -0.38 1.80
N GLY A 277 24.24 -0.20 1.35
CA GLY A 277 23.06 -0.40 2.19
C GLY A 277 22.83 -1.88 2.44
N GLY A 278 22.35 -2.22 3.65
CA GLY A 278 21.76 -3.54 3.89
C GLY A 278 20.38 -3.66 3.26
N SER A 279 19.69 -4.74 3.61
CA SER A 279 18.28 -4.93 3.29
C SER A 279 17.39 -4.47 4.44
N SER A 280 16.21 -3.94 4.14
CA SER A 280 15.18 -3.66 5.15
C SER A 280 13.80 -4.08 4.66
N PHE A 281 12.94 -4.50 5.58
CA PHE A 281 11.64 -5.08 5.27
C PHE A 281 10.51 -4.17 5.75
N GLY A 282 9.39 -4.16 5.04
CA GLY A 282 8.16 -3.53 5.49
C GLY A 282 7.05 -3.67 4.47
N THR A 283 5.98 -2.88 4.60
CA THR A 283 4.83 -2.95 3.70
C THR A 283 4.51 -1.59 3.11
N GLY A 284 4.23 -1.50 1.82
CA GLY A 284 3.71 -0.25 1.27
C GLY A 284 3.34 -0.28 -0.19
N ASN A 285 2.89 0.87 -0.66
CA ASN A 285 2.30 1.01 -1.97
C ASN A 285 3.37 0.95 -3.06
N VAL A 286 3.29 -0.06 -3.92
CA VAL A 286 4.28 -0.31 -4.98
C VAL A 286 4.35 0.83 -5.98
N ALA A 287 3.25 1.54 -6.25
CA ALA A 287 3.28 2.69 -7.16
C ALA A 287 4.10 3.84 -6.56
N GLN A 288 3.94 4.13 -5.27
CA GLN A 288 4.74 5.16 -4.59
C GLN A 288 6.23 4.83 -4.57
N LEU A 289 6.57 3.56 -4.29
CA LEU A 289 7.94 3.06 -4.32
C LEU A 289 8.53 3.08 -5.74
N ALA A 290 7.67 2.93 -6.74
CA ALA A 290 7.99 3.13 -8.15
C ALA A 290 8.02 4.62 -8.55
N GLY A 291 7.99 5.54 -7.58
CA GLY A 291 8.01 6.98 -7.82
C GLY A 291 6.83 7.50 -8.63
N TYR A 292 5.67 6.84 -8.52
CA TYR A 292 4.40 7.31 -9.05
C TYR A 292 3.51 7.84 -7.93
N THR A 293 2.58 8.73 -8.28
CA THR A 293 1.49 9.11 -7.41
C THR A 293 0.51 7.93 -7.31
N ALA A 294 0.14 7.53 -6.08
CA ALA A 294 -0.80 6.45 -5.85
C ALA A 294 -2.19 6.98 -5.52
N GLY A 295 -3.22 6.35 -6.08
CA GLY A 295 -4.61 6.58 -5.65
C GLY A 295 -4.85 5.86 -4.33
N ILE A 296 -5.17 6.62 -3.27
CA ILE A 296 -5.47 6.09 -1.93
C ILE A 296 -6.96 6.19 -1.56
N GLY A 297 -7.73 6.99 -2.31
CA GLY A 297 -9.19 7.06 -2.21
C GLY A 297 -9.89 6.42 -3.40
N ASP A 298 -11.17 6.77 -3.58
CA ASP A 298 -11.94 6.32 -4.73
C ASP A 298 -11.55 7.14 -5.98
N PRO A 299 -11.35 6.51 -7.15
CA PRO A 299 -11.19 7.27 -8.38
C PRO A 299 -12.49 8.02 -8.71
N VAL A 300 -12.36 9.08 -9.52
CA VAL A 300 -13.52 9.75 -10.10
C VAL A 300 -14.37 8.69 -10.82
N PRO A 301 -15.69 8.61 -10.59
CA PRO A 301 -16.51 7.60 -11.23
C PRO A 301 -16.50 7.68 -12.76
N ASP A 302 -16.55 6.52 -13.40
CA ASP A 302 -16.76 6.44 -14.85
C ASP A 302 -18.10 7.05 -15.24
N SER A 303 -18.14 7.69 -16.39
CA SER A 303 -19.32 8.35 -16.90
C SER A 303 -19.54 7.99 -18.36
N ASP A 304 -20.76 7.57 -18.72
CA ASP A 304 -21.17 7.38 -20.12
C ASP A 304 -21.49 8.72 -20.83
N ALA A 305 -21.26 9.84 -20.14
CA ALA A 305 -21.59 11.17 -20.63
C ALA A 305 -20.86 11.49 -21.95
N GLN A 306 -21.63 11.84 -22.96
CA GLN A 306 -21.05 12.44 -24.16
C GLN A 306 -20.71 13.92 -23.89
N PRO A 307 -19.57 14.43 -24.39
CA PRO A 307 -19.27 15.85 -24.31
C PRO A 307 -20.40 16.66 -24.97
N VAL A 308 -20.91 17.66 -24.26
CA VAL A 308 -21.84 18.64 -24.80
C VAL A 308 -21.04 19.92 -25.06
N THR A 309 -21.02 20.37 -26.30
CA THR A 309 -20.25 21.55 -26.71
C THR A 309 -21.12 22.71 -27.14
N ASP A 310 -22.43 22.50 -27.25
CA ASP A 310 -23.39 23.50 -27.69
C ASP A 310 -24.78 23.31 -27.04
N GLY A 311 -25.62 24.35 -27.16
CA GLY A 311 -27.01 24.31 -26.70
C GLY A 311 -27.22 24.69 -25.23
N VAL A 312 -28.32 24.21 -24.64
CA VAL A 312 -28.65 24.49 -23.23
C VAL A 312 -28.73 23.17 -22.48
N VAL A 313 -27.99 23.06 -21.38
CA VAL A 313 -28.09 21.92 -20.46
C VAL A 313 -28.82 22.37 -19.22
N LEU A 314 -29.92 21.69 -18.87
CA LEU A 314 -30.62 21.86 -17.61
C LEU A 314 -30.23 20.71 -16.68
N MET A 315 -29.89 21.02 -15.43
CA MET A 315 -29.52 20.06 -14.39
C MET A 315 -30.36 20.26 -13.15
N ASN A 316 -30.60 19.20 -12.37
CA ASN A 316 -31.22 19.32 -11.06
C ASN A 316 -30.25 18.87 -9.96
N ALA A 317 -29.76 19.83 -9.17
CA ALA A 317 -28.88 19.57 -8.03
C ALA A 317 -29.60 19.54 -6.68
N GLY A 318 -30.91 19.75 -6.65
CA GLY A 318 -31.68 19.61 -5.42
C GLY A 318 -32.13 18.16 -5.19
N GLU A 319 -32.70 17.92 -4.02
CA GLU A 319 -33.07 16.58 -3.55
C GLU A 319 -34.43 16.08 -4.07
N THR A 320 -35.21 16.95 -4.72
CA THR A 320 -36.54 16.61 -5.23
C THR A 320 -36.70 16.95 -6.71
N ALA A 321 -37.65 16.28 -7.37
CA ALA A 321 -37.93 16.49 -8.78
C ALA A 321 -38.48 17.91 -9.04
N VAL A 322 -38.01 18.53 -10.13
CA VAL A 322 -38.51 19.84 -10.56
C VAL A 322 -39.45 19.66 -11.74
N ASN A 323 -40.67 20.18 -11.61
CA ASN A 323 -41.63 20.28 -12.72
C ASN A 323 -41.49 21.64 -13.39
N TYR A 324 -41.25 21.65 -14.69
CA TYR A 324 -41.00 22.87 -15.46
C TYR A 324 -41.63 22.78 -16.84
N THR A 325 -41.64 23.91 -17.53
CA THR A 325 -42.00 23.99 -18.94
C THR A 325 -40.86 24.60 -19.73
N VAL A 326 -40.62 24.06 -20.93
CA VAL A 326 -39.70 24.64 -21.91
C VAL A 326 -40.54 25.10 -23.09
N ASN A 327 -40.59 26.40 -23.37
CA ASN A 327 -41.45 26.98 -24.39
C ASN A 327 -42.92 26.52 -24.31
N GLY A 328 -43.44 26.37 -23.08
CA GLY A 328 -44.82 25.94 -22.80
C GLY A 328 -45.04 24.42 -22.75
N HIS A 329 -44.04 23.61 -23.09
CA HIS A 329 -44.09 22.16 -23.04
C HIS A 329 -43.66 21.64 -21.66
N GLN A 330 -44.48 20.81 -21.01
CA GLN A 330 -44.21 20.28 -19.65
C GLN A 330 -43.14 19.18 -19.63
N PHE A 331 -42.28 19.24 -18.62
CA PHE A 331 -41.22 18.29 -18.31
C PHE A 331 -41.05 18.16 -16.79
N THR A 332 -40.40 17.06 -16.38
CA THR A 332 -39.96 16.82 -15.00
C THR A 332 -38.50 16.37 -15.05
N ILE A 333 -37.67 16.89 -14.14
CA ILE A 333 -36.26 16.50 -14.02
C ILE A 333 -35.99 16.02 -12.59
N GLU A 334 -35.59 14.75 -12.47
CA GLU A 334 -35.28 14.11 -11.20
C GLU A 334 -33.92 14.62 -10.64
N PRO A 335 -33.69 14.51 -9.32
CA PRO A 335 -32.40 14.81 -8.70
C PRO A 335 -31.23 14.10 -9.39
N GLY A 336 -30.18 14.84 -9.74
CA GLY A 336 -28.99 14.32 -10.43
C GLY A 336 -29.18 14.08 -11.94
N TYR A 337 -30.37 14.30 -12.50
CA TYR A 337 -30.59 14.16 -13.94
C TYR A 337 -30.27 15.45 -14.68
N ARG A 338 -30.14 15.33 -16.01
CA ARG A 338 -29.93 16.45 -16.92
C ARG A 338 -30.77 16.32 -18.20
N GLN A 339 -31.09 17.46 -18.79
CA GLN A 339 -31.74 17.56 -20.10
C GLN A 339 -30.92 18.48 -21.01
N THR A 340 -30.58 18.01 -22.22
CA THR A 340 -29.94 18.83 -23.25
C THR A 340 -30.98 19.34 -24.24
N LEU A 341 -30.96 20.64 -24.50
CA LEU A 341 -31.76 21.33 -25.50
C LEU A 341 -30.84 21.80 -26.64
N PRO A 342 -31.26 21.68 -27.91
CA PRO A 342 -30.39 21.96 -29.04
C PRO A 342 -30.01 23.45 -29.14
N ALA A 343 -28.85 23.70 -29.74
CA ALA A 343 -28.31 25.02 -30.03
C ALA A 343 -29.14 25.82 -31.07
N GLY A 344 -28.82 27.10 -31.22
CA GLY A 344 -29.40 27.98 -32.25
C GLY A 344 -30.82 28.46 -31.94
N LYS A 345 -31.33 28.27 -30.72
CA LYS A 345 -32.64 28.75 -30.26
C LYS A 345 -32.52 29.38 -28.89
N THR A 346 -33.36 30.39 -28.62
CA THR A 346 -33.59 30.88 -27.25
C THR A 346 -34.65 30.00 -26.59
N TRP A 347 -34.38 29.55 -25.37
CA TRP A 347 -35.28 28.70 -24.61
C TRP A 347 -35.92 29.48 -23.48
N THR A 348 -37.24 29.39 -23.32
CA THR A 348 -37.94 29.98 -22.17
C THR A 348 -38.32 28.87 -21.20
N VAL A 349 -37.75 28.89 -20.00
CA VAL A 349 -38.02 27.92 -18.94
C VAL A 349 -38.90 28.55 -17.87
N THR A 350 -40.02 27.92 -17.54
CA THR A 350 -40.96 28.37 -16.48
C THR A 350 -41.22 27.24 -15.50
N PHE A 351 -41.17 27.49 -14.20
CA PHE A 351 -41.39 26.48 -13.16
C PHE A 351 -41.96 27.07 -11.88
N ASP A 352 -42.62 26.22 -11.08
CA ASP A 352 -43.08 26.56 -9.73
C ASP A 352 -41.88 26.54 -8.77
N ARG A 353 -41.70 27.63 -8.02
CA ARG A 353 -40.60 27.76 -7.05
C ARG A 353 -40.84 26.97 -5.76
N GLY A 354 -42.03 26.37 -5.61
CA GLY A 354 -42.47 25.68 -4.41
C GLY A 354 -43.06 26.62 -3.37
N GLY A 355 -43.86 26.07 -2.46
CA GLY A 355 -44.46 26.81 -1.34
C GLY A 355 -45.26 28.04 -1.79
N SER A 356 -44.96 29.20 -1.21
CA SER A 356 -45.58 30.49 -1.54
C SER A 356 -44.69 31.39 -2.43
N PHE A 357 -43.59 30.86 -2.98
CA PHE A 357 -42.61 31.63 -3.75
C PHE A 357 -43.05 31.96 -5.19
N GLY A 358 -44.18 31.38 -5.63
CA GLY A 358 -44.78 31.66 -6.94
C GLY A 358 -44.04 30.97 -8.10
N THR A 359 -44.17 31.53 -9.30
CA THR A 359 -43.62 30.95 -10.53
C THR A 359 -42.43 31.78 -11.03
N ALA A 360 -41.33 31.12 -11.40
CA ALA A 360 -40.19 31.74 -12.06
C ALA A 360 -40.24 31.55 -13.58
N LYS A 361 -39.69 32.52 -14.33
CA LYS A 361 -39.56 32.45 -15.79
C LYS A 361 -38.21 33.00 -16.24
N TYR A 362 -37.45 32.18 -16.94
CA TYR A 362 -36.10 32.50 -17.41
C TYR A 362 -35.98 32.35 -18.93
N GLY A 363 -35.34 33.31 -19.58
CA GLY A 363 -34.84 33.18 -20.95
C GLY A 363 -33.40 32.69 -20.92
N LEU A 364 -33.13 31.56 -21.56
CA LEU A 364 -31.84 30.88 -21.56
C LEU A 364 -31.15 31.04 -22.90
N SER A 365 -29.88 31.45 -22.84
CA SER A 365 -28.92 31.37 -23.93
C SER A 365 -28.05 30.12 -23.73
N GLU A 366 -27.08 29.92 -24.62
CA GLU A 366 -26.17 28.77 -24.57
C GLU A 366 -25.41 28.64 -23.23
N GLY A 367 -25.29 27.40 -22.76
CA GLY A 367 -24.59 27.01 -21.54
C GLY A 367 -25.38 26.09 -20.63
N THR A 368 -24.86 25.86 -19.43
CA THR A 368 -25.50 24.99 -18.42
C THR A 368 -26.20 25.80 -17.35
N TYR A 369 -27.38 25.34 -16.96
CA TYR A 369 -28.19 25.93 -15.92
C TYR A 369 -28.64 24.85 -14.94
N GLU A 370 -28.62 25.17 -13.67
CA GLU A 370 -28.90 24.23 -12.60
C GLU A 370 -30.04 24.72 -11.73
N PHE A 371 -31.04 23.85 -11.54
CA PHE A 371 -32.07 24.04 -10.54
C PHE A 371 -31.46 23.85 -9.16
N THR A 372 -31.58 24.88 -8.33
CA THR A 372 -31.13 24.88 -6.93
C THR A 372 -32.26 25.42 -6.08
N ALA A 373 -32.44 24.91 -4.87
CA ALA A 373 -33.43 25.41 -3.92
C ALA A 373 -32.72 26.06 -2.71
N PRO A 374 -32.30 27.34 -2.78
CA PRO A 374 -31.84 28.06 -1.59
C PRO A 374 -32.92 28.08 -0.51
N GLU A 375 -32.51 27.98 0.76
CA GLU A 375 -33.41 27.85 1.92
C GLU A 375 -34.48 28.96 2.00
N ASP A 376 -34.19 30.16 1.49
CA ASP A 376 -35.02 31.36 1.63
C ASP A 376 -35.79 31.76 0.35
N LYS A 377 -35.59 31.07 -0.77
CA LYS A 377 -36.07 31.53 -2.09
C LYS A 377 -36.81 30.48 -2.91
N GLY A 378 -37.04 29.29 -2.38
CA GLY A 378 -37.58 28.18 -3.17
C GLY A 378 -36.66 27.83 -4.34
N TRP A 379 -37.19 27.14 -5.35
CA TRP A 379 -36.39 26.80 -6.53
C TRP A 379 -35.99 28.05 -7.34
N GLU A 380 -34.76 28.02 -7.82
CA GLU A 380 -34.16 28.99 -8.73
C GLU A 380 -33.32 28.27 -9.79
N LEU A 381 -33.02 28.98 -10.88
CA LEU A 381 -32.24 28.45 -12.00
C LEU A 381 -31.00 29.30 -12.22
N PHE A 382 -29.82 28.78 -11.90
CA PHE A 382 -28.56 29.52 -11.98
C PHE A 382 -27.72 29.03 -13.16
N LYS A 383 -27.13 29.97 -13.92
CA LYS A 383 -26.12 29.61 -14.92
C LYS A 383 -24.88 29.09 -14.20
N ARG A 384 -24.37 27.93 -14.63
CA ARG A 384 -23.18 27.29 -14.09
C ARG A 384 -22.04 27.36 -15.11
N SER A 385 -20.84 27.55 -14.59
CA SER A 385 -19.59 27.33 -15.29
C SER A 385 -18.82 26.25 -14.55
N PHE A 386 -18.02 25.49 -15.29
CA PHE A 386 -17.25 24.37 -14.77
C PHE A 386 -15.78 24.74 -14.85
N LYS A 387 -15.05 24.48 -13.76
CA LYS A 387 -13.62 24.74 -13.66
C LYS A 387 -12.94 23.58 -12.96
N ALA A 388 -12.12 22.84 -13.70
CA ALA A 388 -11.33 21.74 -13.17
C ALA A 388 -9.85 21.97 -13.47
N THR A 389 -8.98 21.71 -12.50
CA THR A 389 -7.54 21.66 -12.72
C THR A 389 -7.10 20.20 -12.69
N ILE A 390 -6.41 19.73 -13.72
CA ILE A 390 -5.82 18.39 -13.76
C ILE A 390 -4.32 18.55 -13.54
N GLY A 391 -3.79 17.92 -12.50
CA GLY A 391 -2.37 17.85 -12.19
C GLY A 391 -1.79 16.48 -12.47
N ASN A 392 -0.57 16.43 -12.97
CA ASN A 392 0.17 15.19 -13.19
C ASN A 392 1.51 15.24 -12.47
N ASP A 393 1.57 14.70 -11.26
CA ASP A 393 2.80 14.62 -10.46
C ASP A 393 3.61 13.34 -10.75
N ASN A 394 3.24 12.61 -11.80
CA ASN A 394 3.95 11.41 -12.22
C ASN A 394 5.08 11.76 -13.21
N PRO A 395 6.16 10.95 -13.28
CA PRO A 395 7.28 11.17 -14.20
C PRO A 395 6.96 10.99 -15.69
N PHE A 396 5.71 10.66 -16.04
CA PHE A 396 5.29 10.39 -17.41
C PHE A 396 4.38 11.46 -17.97
N THR A 397 4.22 11.49 -19.29
CA THR A 397 3.26 12.40 -19.93
C THR A 397 1.87 11.77 -19.92
N PHE A 398 0.89 12.49 -19.40
CA PHE A 398 -0.52 12.10 -19.43
C PHE A 398 -1.23 12.72 -20.63
N HIS A 399 -1.74 11.89 -21.52
CA HIS A 399 -2.54 12.23 -22.69
C HIS A 399 -4.03 12.03 -22.39
N TYR A 400 -4.84 13.01 -22.78
CA TYR A 400 -6.29 12.97 -22.61
C TYR A 400 -6.97 13.81 -23.68
N VAL A 401 -8.29 13.69 -23.78
CA VAL A 401 -9.16 14.51 -24.61
C VAL A 401 -10.16 15.20 -23.70
N VAL A 402 -10.30 16.51 -23.88
CA VAL A 402 -11.30 17.34 -23.19
C VAL A 402 -11.91 18.28 -24.22
N ASN A 403 -13.23 18.46 -24.18
CA ASN A 403 -13.95 19.29 -25.15
C ASN A 403 -13.63 18.92 -26.62
N ASN A 404 -13.46 17.62 -26.89
CA ASN A 404 -13.07 17.07 -28.19
C ASN A 404 -11.73 17.61 -28.72
N GLN A 405 -10.86 18.10 -27.83
CA GLN A 405 -9.49 18.52 -28.14
C GLN A 405 -8.50 17.66 -27.38
N GLN A 406 -7.49 17.17 -28.10
CA GLN A 406 -6.41 16.41 -27.50
C GLN A 406 -5.48 17.32 -26.70
N GLN A 407 -5.14 16.87 -25.49
CA GLN A 407 -4.25 17.55 -24.56
C GLN A 407 -3.11 16.62 -24.14
N SER A 408 -2.09 17.19 -23.51
CA SER A 408 -0.98 16.45 -22.92
C SER A 408 -0.44 17.23 -21.72
N LEU A 409 -0.23 16.54 -20.61
CA LEU A 409 0.36 17.07 -19.39
C LEU A 409 1.69 16.36 -19.15
N ALA A 410 2.79 17.10 -19.22
CA ALA A 410 4.09 16.54 -18.83
C ALA A 410 4.15 16.29 -17.32
N ALA A 411 5.27 15.74 -16.85
CA ALA A 411 5.53 15.59 -15.42
C ALA A 411 5.50 16.94 -14.70
N ASP A 412 4.94 16.95 -13.49
CA ASP A 412 4.75 18.09 -12.59
C ASP A 412 3.95 19.25 -13.18
N GLN A 413 3.22 19.01 -14.28
CA GLN A 413 2.38 20.03 -14.90
C GLN A 413 0.95 19.98 -14.40
N LYS A 414 0.34 21.16 -14.36
CA LYS A 414 -1.09 21.36 -14.09
C LYS A 414 -1.72 22.11 -15.24
N GLN A 415 -2.94 21.74 -15.59
CA GLN A 415 -3.72 22.44 -16.61
C GLN A 415 -5.14 22.68 -16.12
N GLU A 416 -5.53 23.94 -16.15
CA GLU A 416 -6.88 24.37 -15.85
C GLU A 416 -7.75 24.31 -17.11
N HIS A 417 -8.94 23.74 -16.96
CA HIS A 417 -9.98 23.68 -17.97
C HIS A 417 -11.19 24.42 -17.46
N THR A 418 -11.73 25.29 -18.31
CA THR A 418 -12.98 26.01 -18.05
C THR A 418 -13.97 25.77 -19.17
N GLY A 419 -15.25 25.77 -18.85
CA GLY A 419 -16.31 25.60 -19.84
C GLY A 419 -17.69 25.98 -19.29
N ASP A 420 -18.60 26.31 -20.20
CA ASP A 420 -20.01 26.53 -19.88
C ASP A 420 -20.80 25.20 -19.77
N PHE A 421 -20.14 24.08 -20.06
CA PHE A 421 -20.69 22.72 -20.04
C PHE A 421 -19.85 21.80 -19.15
N PRO A 422 -20.43 20.73 -18.58
CA PRO A 422 -19.66 19.76 -17.78
C PRO A 422 -18.46 19.24 -18.57
N LEU A 423 -17.29 19.23 -17.93
CA LEU A 423 -16.06 18.80 -18.56
C LEU A 423 -16.06 17.27 -18.63
N VAL A 424 -15.94 16.72 -19.83
CA VAL A 424 -15.78 15.28 -20.04
C VAL A 424 -14.36 15.01 -20.49
N ILE A 425 -13.65 14.22 -19.71
CA ILE A 425 -12.27 13.81 -19.96
C ILE A 425 -12.27 12.37 -20.46
N LEU A 426 -11.59 12.11 -21.56
CA LEU A 426 -11.34 10.76 -22.07
C LEU A 426 -9.84 10.51 -22.08
N PHE A 427 -9.40 9.35 -21.60
CA PHE A 427 -7.98 8.98 -21.59
C PHE A 427 -7.83 7.47 -21.65
N ASP A 428 -6.62 6.99 -21.89
CA ASP A 428 -6.28 5.57 -21.80
C ASP A 428 -5.72 5.25 -20.40
N ASP A 429 -6.13 4.16 -19.78
CA ASP A 429 -5.72 3.78 -18.41
C ASP A 429 -4.30 3.20 -18.30
N GLY A 430 -3.49 3.26 -19.35
CA GLY A 430 -2.17 2.62 -19.39
C GLY A 430 -2.21 1.16 -19.82
N ARG A 431 -3.40 0.57 -19.95
CA ARG A 431 -3.62 -0.84 -20.31
C ARG A 431 -4.30 -1.01 -21.65
N GLY A 432 -4.55 0.09 -22.37
CA GLY A 432 -5.30 0.07 -23.61
C GLY A 432 -6.81 0.28 -23.44
N ASN A 433 -7.32 0.47 -22.22
CA ASN A 433 -8.74 0.72 -22.00
C ASN A 433 -9.01 2.22 -21.96
N GLU A 434 -10.01 2.67 -22.70
CA GLU A 434 -10.47 4.06 -22.64
C GLU A 434 -11.32 4.28 -21.38
N GLN A 435 -10.93 5.27 -20.60
CA GLN A 435 -11.65 5.76 -19.44
C GLN A 435 -12.33 7.08 -19.78
N ARG A 436 -13.52 7.29 -19.21
CA ARG A 436 -14.31 8.49 -19.42
C ARG A 436 -14.81 9.03 -18.10
N LYS A 437 -14.37 10.24 -17.76
CA LYS A 437 -14.67 10.88 -16.49
C LYS A 437 -15.39 12.20 -16.73
N ARG A 438 -16.34 12.53 -15.85
CA ARG A 438 -17.01 13.83 -15.87
C ARG A 438 -16.57 14.64 -14.67
N LEU A 439 -15.97 15.80 -14.93
CA LEU A 439 -15.50 16.72 -13.91
C LEU A 439 -16.49 17.88 -13.78
N THR A 440 -16.93 18.14 -12.55
CA THR A 440 -17.82 19.27 -12.24
C THR A 440 -16.99 20.49 -11.87
N SER A 441 -16.25 20.45 -10.76
CA SER A 441 -15.26 21.47 -10.40
C SER A 441 -14.31 20.92 -9.36
N GLY A 442 -13.07 21.41 -9.34
CA GLY A 442 -12.09 21.01 -8.33
C GLY A 442 -10.68 20.86 -8.88
N VAL A 443 -9.81 20.29 -8.05
CA VAL A 443 -8.46 19.88 -8.42
C VAL A 443 -8.44 18.36 -8.45
N TYR A 444 -7.98 17.82 -9.57
CA TYR A 444 -7.88 16.39 -9.82
C TYR A 444 -6.43 16.03 -10.12
N ARG A 445 -6.03 14.85 -9.68
CA ARG A 445 -4.67 14.35 -9.84
C ARG A 445 -4.68 13.05 -10.64
N VAL A 446 -3.73 12.93 -11.56
CA VAL A 446 -3.45 11.67 -12.24
C VAL A 446 -2.69 10.78 -11.27
N ALA A 447 -3.17 9.57 -11.02
CA ALA A 447 -2.50 8.62 -10.15
C ALA A 447 -2.66 7.19 -10.65
N VAL A 448 -1.85 6.29 -10.10
CA VAL A 448 -1.90 4.86 -10.36
C VAL A 448 -2.79 4.20 -9.30
N SER A 449 -3.81 3.48 -9.74
CA SER A 449 -4.73 2.73 -8.88
C SER A 449 -4.04 1.51 -8.23
N PRO A 450 -4.62 0.92 -7.17
CA PRO A 450 -4.16 -0.35 -6.62
C PRO A 450 -4.16 -1.49 -7.65
N GLU A 451 -4.92 -1.41 -8.73
CA GLU A 451 -4.86 -2.44 -9.77
C GLU A 451 -3.67 -2.21 -10.69
N GLY A 452 -3.09 -1.00 -10.72
CA GLY A 452 -2.01 -0.57 -11.60
C GLY A 452 -2.50 0.12 -12.87
N ALA A 453 -3.69 0.71 -12.84
CA ALA A 453 -4.26 1.49 -13.94
C ALA A 453 -4.05 2.98 -13.66
N ILE A 454 -3.92 3.80 -14.70
CA ILE A 454 -3.99 5.26 -14.55
C ILE A 454 -5.45 5.64 -14.34
N ASP A 455 -5.72 6.47 -13.35
CA ASP A 455 -7.03 7.10 -13.16
C ASP A 455 -6.90 8.56 -12.68
N LEU A 456 -8.04 9.25 -12.58
CA LEU A 456 -8.18 10.58 -11.99
C LEU A 456 -8.78 10.45 -10.60
N TYR A 457 -8.20 11.17 -9.65
CA TYR A 457 -8.62 11.22 -8.25
C TYR A 457 -8.84 12.66 -7.83
N GLU A 458 -9.63 12.89 -6.78
CA GLU A 458 -9.66 14.19 -6.11
C GLU A 458 -8.28 14.47 -5.45
N GLU A 459 -7.95 15.74 -5.22
CA GLU A 459 -6.62 16.11 -4.68
C GLU A 459 -6.28 15.45 -3.34
N ASP A 460 -7.27 15.22 -2.47
CA ASP A 460 -7.09 14.58 -1.17
C ASP A 460 -7.05 13.05 -1.24
N ASP A 461 -7.40 12.46 -2.39
CA ASP A 461 -7.50 11.01 -2.61
C ASP A 461 -6.25 10.41 -3.28
N VAL A 462 -5.14 11.17 -3.29
CA VAL A 462 -3.85 10.71 -3.79
C VAL A 462 -2.76 10.84 -2.73
N ALA A 463 -1.82 9.90 -2.76
CA ALA A 463 -0.58 9.98 -2.02
C ALA A 463 0.58 10.29 -2.97
N PRO A 464 1.44 11.27 -2.64
CA PRO A 464 2.57 11.63 -3.49
C PRO A 464 3.58 10.47 -3.58
N PRO A 465 4.46 10.48 -4.60
CA PRO A 465 5.61 9.58 -4.63
C PRO A 465 6.41 9.67 -3.32
N VAL A 466 6.81 8.53 -2.76
CA VAL A 466 7.64 8.52 -1.55
C VAL A 466 9.10 8.39 -1.97
N LYS A 467 9.99 9.20 -1.38
CA LYS A 467 11.42 8.97 -1.53
C LYS A 467 11.79 7.75 -0.72
N ILE A 468 12.46 6.78 -1.33
CA ILE A 468 12.79 5.52 -0.67
C ILE A 468 13.59 5.73 0.64
N ALA A 469 14.40 6.79 0.70
CA ALA A 469 15.11 7.18 1.92
C ALA A 469 14.19 7.54 3.11
N ASP A 470 12.97 8.00 2.83
CA ASP A 470 11.97 8.39 3.85
C ASP A 470 11.09 7.20 4.27
N VAL A 471 11.16 6.07 3.55
CA VAL A 471 10.35 4.87 3.79
C VAL A 471 10.94 3.99 4.89
N ILE A 472 12.26 4.04 5.10
CA ILE A 472 12.95 3.16 6.04
C ILE A 472 12.40 3.47 7.45
N PRO A 473 11.62 2.56 8.05
CA PRO A 473 11.03 2.81 9.36
C PRO A 473 12.17 2.95 10.37
N ALA A 474 12.02 3.88 11.31
CA ALA A 474 12.94 3.92 12.45
C ALA A 474 12.84 2.58 13.18
N ASP A 475 14.00 1.97 13.48
CA ASP A 475 14.03 0.72 14.24
C ASP A 475 13.22 0.88 15.54
N PRO A 476 12.32 -0.06 15.86
CA PRO A 476 11.58 -0.01 17.11
C PRO A 476 12.56 0.03 18.27
N THR A 477 12.30 0.89 19.24
CA THR A 477 13.21 0.96 20.39
C THR A 477 13.06 -0.31 21.22
N PRO A 478 14.12 -0.83 21.85
CA PRO A 478 14.02 -2.01 22.72
C PRO A 478 12.95 -1.85 23.82
N LYS A 479 12.74 -0.62 24.28
CA LYS A 479 11.70 -0.30 25.27
C LYS A 479 10.30 -0.58 24.75
N GLU A 480 9.98 -0.19 23.52
CA GLU A 480 8.66 -0.46 22.93
C GLU A 480 8.43 -1.97 22.80
N PHE A 481 9.46 -2.71 22.40
CA PHE A 481 9.36 -4.17 22.25
C PHE A 481 9.08 -4.87 23.58
N PHE A 482 9.71 -4.44 24.68
CA PHE A 482 9.48 -5.06 25.98
C PHE A 482 8.15 -4.69 26.63
N GLU A 483 7.60 -3.52 26.33
CA GLU A 483 6.29 -3.12 26.87
C GLU A 483 5.14 -3.91 26.24
N ASP A 484 5.24 -4.22 24.95
CA ASP A 484 4.23 -4.98 24.21
C ASP A 484 4.86 -5.65 22.96
N PRO A 485 5.54 -6.80 23.12
CA PRO A 485 6.27 -7.44 22.03
C PRO A 485 5.32 -7.86 20.92
N LYS A 486 4.09 -8.25 21.27
CA LYS A 486 3.05 -8.59 20.30
C LYS A 486 2.68 -7.37 19.45
N LYS A 487 2.42 -6.22 20.07
CA LYS A 487 2.10 -4.99 19.34
C LYS A 487 3.26 -4.47 18.51
N VAL A 488 4.51 -4.58 18.97
CA VAL A 488 5.68 -4.18 18.15
C VAL A 488 5.85 -5.10 16.95
N THR A 489 5.67 -6.40 17.17
CA THR A 489 5.74 -7.41 16.10
C THR A 489 4.60 -7.20 15.09
N GLU A 490 3.37 -7.01 15.57
CA GLU A 490 2.23 -6.61 14.74
C GLU A 490 2.50 -5.29 14.02
N ARG A 491 3.08 -4.28 14.68
CA ARG A 491 3.43 -2.99 14.05
C ARG A 491 4.45 -3.17 12.94
N LEU A 492 5.51 -3.96 13.12
CA LEU A 492 6.48 -4.20 12.06
C LEU A 492 5.87 -4.92 10.85
N PHE A 493 4.95 -5.83 11.10
CA PHE A 493 4.29 -6.61 10.06
C PHE A 493 3.03 -5.97 9.48
N THR A 494 2.56 -4.85 10.06
CA THR A 494 1.39 -4.11 9.59
C THR A 494 1.67 -2.63 9.36
N SER A 495 2.89 -2.14 9.62
CA SER A 495 3.27 -0.75 9.39
C SER A 495 3.25 -0.50 7.90
N ARG A 496 2.17 0.13 7.46
CA ARG A 496 2.03 0.64 6.12
C ARG A 496 2.96 1.84 5.97
N PHE A 497 3.70 1.89 4.86
CA PHE A 497 4.39 3.08 4.38
C PHE A 497 3.38 4.11 3.86
N THR A 498 2.40 4.48 4.68
CA THR A 498 1.55 5.63 4.40
C THR A 498 2.25 6.86 4.94
N PRO A 499 2.63 7.84 4.10
CA PRO A 499 3.08 9.12 4.63
C PRO A 499 1.98 9.65 5.54
N GLU A 500 2.32 9.94 6.80
CA GLU A 500 1.40 10.63 7.71
C GLU A 500 0.96 11.92 6.99
N PRO A 501 -0.35 12.18 6.81
CA PRO A 501 -0.78 13.39 6.14
C PRO A 501 -0.28 14.59 6.96
N ASP A 502 0.64 15.37 6.39
CA ASP A 502 1.08 16.65 6.92
C ASP A 502 -0.14 17.57 7.03
N GLY A 503 -0.70 17.61 8.24
CA GLY A 503 -2.03 18.17 8.49
C GLY A 503 -2.13 18.82 9.85
N ASP A 504 -1.36 19.90 10.05
CA ASP A 504 -1.69 20.95 11.00
C ASP A 504 -3.10 21.50 10.69
N LYS A 505 -4.10 21.01 11.43
CA LYS A 505 -5.38 21.73 11.59
C LYS A 505 -5.28 22.59 12.84
N PRO A 506 -5.50 23.92 12.76
CA PRO A 506 -5.54 24.77 13.93
C PRO A 506 -6.83 24.49 14.71
N GLY A 507 -6.74 23.93 15.92
CA GLY A 507 -7.93 23.86 16.79
C GLY A 507 -7.96 22.87 17.96
N VAL A 508 -6.93 22.05 18.21
CA VAL A 508 -6.93 21.16 19.39
C VAL A 508 -5.67 21.39 20.20
N SER A 509 -5.86 21.89 21.42
CA SER A 509 -4.83 22.07 22.43
C SER A 509 -4.14 20.75 22.76
N ARG A 510 -2.83 20.66 22.53
CA ARG A 510 -1.97 19.61 23.08
C ARG A 510 -1.64 19.93 24.55
N PRO A 511 -1.65 18.95 25.48
CA PRO A 511 -0.89 19.06 26.71
C PRO A 511 0.59 18.74 26.43
N ASP A 512 1.44 19.40 27.21
CA ASP A 512 2.87 19.59 26.99
C ASP A 512 3.74 18.32 26.94
N GLY A 513 4.70 18.33 26.01
CA GLY A 513 6.13 18.11 26.29
C GLY A 513 6.65 16.68 26.39
N PHE A 514 7.53 16.28 25.47
CA PHE A 514 8.86 15.74 25.79
C PHE A 514 9.83 15.94 24.61
N HIS A 515 11.06 16.33 24.93
CA HIS A 515 12.10 16.81 24.01
C HIS A 515 12.80 15.69 23.22
N LEU A 516 13.08 15.97 21.95
CA LEU A 516 14.05 15.28 21.09
C LEU A 516 15.46 15.35 21.68
N LEU A 517 16.09 14.20 21.88
CA LEU A 517 17.54 14.03 21.84
C LEU A 517 17.85 13.08 20.68
N GLY A 518 18.48 13.62 19.65
CA GLY A 518 18.93 12.85 18.50
C GLY A 518 20.14 11.99 18.84
N PHE A 519 20.14 10.75 18.34
CA PHE A 519 21.35 9.97 18.13
C PHE A 519 21.29 9.37 16.72
N ALA A 520 22.36 9.59 15.97
CA ALA A 520 22.63 8.99 14.66
C ALA A 520 22.88 7.48 14.80
N PRO A 521 22.67 6.68 13.74
CA PRO A 521 22.86 5.24 13.79
C PRO A 521 24.36 4.92 13.86
N ALA A 522 24.75 4.14 14.86
CA ALA A 522 26.06 3.55 14.99
C ALA A 522 25.93 2.04 15.17
N LEU A 523 25.31 1.34 14.20
CA LEU A 523 25.36 -0.13 14.10
C LEU A 523 25.39 -0.63 12.63
N ALA A 524 25.87 0.19 11.68
CA ALA A 524 26.28 -0.29 10.36
C ALA A 524 27.76 0.02 10.16
N GLY A 525 28.62 -0.96 10.41
CA GLY A 525 30.07 -0.80 10.23
C GLY A 525 30.92 -1.88 10.90
N PHE A 526 30.65 -3.15 10.64
CA PHE A 526 31.69 -4.17 10.83
C PHE A 526 32.60 -4.17 9.59
N PHE A 527 33.87 -3.84 9.82
CA PHE A 527 34.92 -3.74 8.80
C PHE A 527 35.30 -5.11 8.24
N PHE A 528 35.27 -5.26 6.90
CA PHE A 528 36.17 -6.18 6.21
C PHE A 528 37.47 -5.41 5.85
N TRP A 529 38.58 -5.82 6.45
CA TRP A 529 39.92 -5.51 5.93
C TRP A 529 40.56 -6.81 5.47
N PRO A 530 41.16 -6.88 4.26
CA PRO A 530 41.90 -8.05 3.84
C PRO A 530 43.22 -8.07 4.61
N THR A 531 43.50 -9.17 5.30
CA THR A 531 44.82 -9.45 5.85
C THR A 531 45.84 -9.52 4.71
N ALA A 532 46.71 -8.52 4.63
CA ALA A 532 47.89 -8.54 3.78
C ALA A 532 48.78 -9.71 4.20
N GLY A 533 49.12 -10.56 3.23
CA GLY A 533 50.10 -11.63 3.41
C GLY A 533 51.47 -11.06 3.75
N GLU A 534 52.05 -11.54 4.84
CA GLU A 534 53.44 -11.30 5.19
C GLU A 534 54.36 -12.17 4.32
N ASP A 535 55.18 -11.48 3.52
CA ASP A 535 56.29 -12.03 2.77
C ASP A 535 57.30 -12.72 3.71
N SER A 536 57.59 -13.99 3.44
CA SER A 536 58.79 -14.65 3.95
C SER A 536 59.93 -14.53 2.93
N ASN A 537 60.93 -13.77 3.34
CA ASN A 537 62.23 -13.62 2.70
C ASN A 537 62.90 -14.97 2.37
N HIS A 538 63.24 -15.19 1.09
CA HIS A 538 64.41 -15.98 0.71
C HIS A 538 65.14 -15.37 -0.50
N SER A 539 66.25 -14.69 -0.17
CA SER A 539 67.56 -14.74 -0.85
C SER A 539 67.61 -15.17 -2.32
N ALA A 540 67.90 -14.22 -3.22
CA ALA A 540 68.69 -14.51 -4.42
C ALA A 540 69.62 -13.34 -4.78
N ALA A 541 70.89 -13.69 -4.96
CA ALA A 541 72.02 -12.81 -5.10
C ALA A 541 72.07 -12.07 -6.45
N SER A 542 72.54 -10.83 -6.35
CA SER A 542 73.08 -9.99 -7.41
C SER A 542 74.04 -10.73 -8.36
N ARG A 543 73.77 -10.66 -9.67
CA ARG A 543 74.80 -10.59 -10.70
C ARG A 543 74.47 -9.51 -11.73
N THR A 544 75.34 -8.53 -11.73
CA THR A 544 75.51 -7.44 -12.68
C THR A 544 75.93 -7.98 -14.05
N ALA A 545 75.31 -7.48 -15.12
CA ALA A 545 75.92 -7.47 -16.44
C ALA A 545 75.47 -6.21 -17.19
N THR A 546 76.36 -5.23 -17.22
CA THR A 546 76.36 -4.14 -18.19
C THR A 546 77.03 -4.64 -19.47
N GLN A 547 76.42 -4.43 -20.64
CA GLN A 547 77.11 -3.82 -21.79
C GLN A 547 76.17 -3.58 -22.99
N LYS A 548 76.30 -2.35 -23.50
CA LYS A 548 76.16 -1.82 -24.87
C LYS A 548 75.27 -2.54 -25.89
#